data_AF-A0A925C495-F1
#
_entry.id   AF-A0A925C495-F1
#
_cell.length_a   1.000
_cell.length_b   1.000
_cell.length_c   1.000
_cell.angle_alpha   90.00
_cell.angle_beta   90.00
_cell.angle_gamma   90.00
#
_symmetry.space_group_name_H-M   'P 1'
#
loop_
_entity.id
_entity.type
_entity.pdbx_description
1 polymer ?
#
loop_
_entity_poly.entity_id
_entity_poly.type
_entity_poly.pdbx_seq_one_letter_code
_entity_poly.pdbx_strand_id
1 'polypeptide(L)'
;ALCIWLGEQAAELGVEVYPGFAASEVLYDENNAVVGIATGDMGVGRDGQPTDSFVRGMELRGKYTFFAEGARGSLTKQLVEEFKLSEGRDPQKYGIGLKELWQVKPENHKPGLVQHSFGWPLDDRTGGGSFLYHYGDNLVSVGFVLHLNYENPYVAPFEEFQRFKTHPAIRATFEGGKRIGYGARAITEGGWQSIPKLAFPGGALLGCAAGFMNVPRIKGSHNAMLSGIAAAEAAFAALGEGRAHDELTTYADAVYAGDIARDLKPVRNAKPLWSRFGTYIGIALGGLDMWINTIIPGGLPFTLGHKKPDYATLKRAENAAPIAYPKPDGVLTFDRLTSVSFSGTNHEENQPVHLKLTDPAVPVAINLPEFAEPAQRYCPAAVYEIVADTAGDPRFHINAQNCVHCKTCDIKDPSQNITWVCPEGGGGPNYAGM
;
A
#
# COMPACT_ATOMS: atom_id res chain seq x y z
N ALA A 1 -10.58 13.95 2.49
CA ALA A 1 -11.23 14.99 3.32
C ALA A 1 -10.51 15.16 4.67
N LEU A 2 -10.51 14.15 5.55
CA LEU A 2 -9.88 14.27 6.88
C LEU A 2 -8.40 14.69 6.82
N CYS A 3 -7.60 14.13 5.91
CA CYS A 3 -6.18 14.51 5.78
C CYS A 3 -5.98 15.97 5.33
N ILE A 4 -6.87 16.51 4.48
CA ILE A 4 -6.82 17.91 4.05
C ILE A 4 -7.07 18.81 5.27
N TRP A 5 -8.15 18.52 6.00
CA TRP A 5 -8.48 19.24 7.22
C TRP A 5 -7.34 19.18 8.27
N LEU A 6 -6.74 18.01 8.50
CA LEU A 6 -5.59 17.89 9.40
C LEU A 6 -4.39 18.73 8.94
N GLY A 7 -4.16 18.83 7.62
CA GLY A 7 -3.12 19.70 7.06
C GLY A 7 -3.40 21.19 7.32
N GLU A 8 -4.66 21.62 7.19
CA GLU A 8 -5.09 22.99 7.53
C GLU A 8 -4.85 23.29 9.01
N GLN A 9 -5.25 22.37 9.90
CA GLN A 9 -5.02 22.52 11.34
C GLN A 9 -3.51 22.56 11.69
N ALA A 10 -2.68 21.76 11.02
CA ALA A 10 -1.24 21.80 11.21
C ALA A 10 -0.65 23.14 10.75
N ALA A 11 -1.08 23.65 9.60
CA ALA A 11 -0.65 24.95 9.08
C ALA A 11 -1.07 26.11 10.02
N GLU A 12 -2.28 26.08 10.57
CA GLU A 12 -2.75 27.04 11.58
C GLU A 12 -1.89 27.03 12.86
N LEU A 13 -1.30 25.87 13.20
CA LEU A 13 -0.37 25.72 14.33
C LEU A 13 1.08 26.10 13.98
N GLY A 14 1.35 26.59 12.77
CA GLY A 14 2.67 27.03 12.32
C GLY A 14 3.55 25.92 11.72
N VAL A 15 2.99 24.76 11.41
CA VAL A 15 3.70 23.73 10.63
C VAL A 15 3.83 24.19 9.19
N GLU A 16 5.06 24.18 8.66
CA GLU A 16 5.29 24.40 7.23
C GLU A 16 4.91 23.13 6.45
N VAL A 17 3.87 23.22 5.64
CA VAL A 17 3.37 22.11 4.81
C VAL A 17 3.74 22.36 3.35
N TYR A 18 4.56 21.48 2.78
CA TYR A 18 5.05 21.57 1.40
C TYR A 18 4.40 20.50 0.50
N PRO A 19 3.14 20.67 0.05
CA PRO A 19 2.53 19.75 -0.89
C PRO A 19 3.25 19.82 -2.25
N GLY A 20 3.27 18.70 -2.97
CA GLY A 20 3.93 18.62 -4.28
C GLY A 20 5.45 18.42 -4.24
N PHE A 21 6.06 18.31 -3.06
CA PHE A 21 7.48 17.99 -2.92
C PHE A 21 7.65 16.56 -2.42
N ALA A 22 8.24 15.71 -3.26
CA ALA A 22 8.56 14.32 -2.88
C ALA A 22 9.95 14.26 -2.26
N ALA A 23 10.06 13.69 -1.06
CA ALA A 23 11.35 13.27 -0.51
C ALA A 23 11.88 12.08 -1.33
N SER A 24 13.08 12.22 -1.87
CA SER A 24 13.68 11.26 -2.82
C SER A 24 15.00 10.70 -2.35
N GLU A 25 15.65 11.32 -1.36
CA GLU A 25 16.93 10.89 -0.80
C GLU A 25 16.94 11.09 0.72
N VAL A 26 17.58 10.17 1.44
CA VAL A 26 17.85 10.31 2.88
C VAL A 26 19.25 10.89 3.06
N LEU A 27 19.37 11.90 3.92
CA LEU A 27 20.65 12.53 4.24
C LEU A 27 21.21 11.95 5.55
N TYR A 28 22.49 11.57 5.53
CA TYR A 28 23.21 11.02 6.68
C TYR A 28 24.40 11.90 7.08
N ASP A 29 24.77 11.88 8.36
CA ASP A 29 26.05 12.42 8.83
C ASP A 29 27.19 11.39 8.77
N GLU A 30 28.38 11.79 9.20
CA GLU A 30 29.55 10.91 9.29
C GLU A 30 29.41 9.72 10.25
N ASN A 31 28.44 9.75 11.16
CA ASN A 31 28.15 8.66 12.11
C ASN A 31 26.99 7.77 11.63
N ASN A 32 26.55 7.94 10.38
CA ASN A 32 25.39 7.26 9.80
C ASN A 32 24.06 7.60 10.49
N ALA A 33 23.96 8.74 11.18
CA ALA A 33 22.70 9.24 11.70
C ALA A 33 21.94 10.03 10.65
N VAL A 34 20.62 9.90 10.64
CA VAL A 34 19.77 10.66 9.71
C VAL A 34 19.74 12.13 10.12
N VAL A 35 20.04 13.01 9.18
CA VAL A 35 20.04 14.47 9.39
C VAL A 35 18.98 15.20 8.56
N GLY A 36 18.24 14.48 7.71
CA GLY A 36 17.21 15.08 6.87
C GLY A 36 16.85 14.24 5.65
N ILE A 37 16.21 14.90 4.69
CA ILE A 37 15.93 14.39 3.35
C ILE A 37 16.31 15.42 2.30
N ALA A 38 16.47 14.99 1.05
CA ALA A 38 16.43 15.89 -0.09
C ALA A 38 15.17 15.62 -0.95
N THR A 39 14.58 16.68 -1.48
CA THR A 39 13.50 16.54 -2.47
C THR A 39 14.06 16.07 -3.81
N GLY A 40 13.22 15.49 -4.66
CA GLY A 40 13.62 15.16 -6.03
C GLY A 40 13.97 16.39 -6.87
N ASP A 41 14.91 16.22 -7.80
CA ASP A 41 15.17 17.17 -8.89
C ASP A 41 13.92 17.27 -9.80
N MET A 42 13.69 18.45 -10.39
CA MET A 42 12.65 18.69 -11.40
C MET A 42 13.29 19.11 -12.71
N GLY A 43 12.62 18.85 -13.84
CA GLY A 43 13.14 19.18 -15.16
C GLY A 43 14.30 18.27 -15.56
N VAL A 44 14.21 16.97 -15.24
CA VAL A 44 15.11 15.96 -15.76
C VAL A 44 14.40 15.24 -16.91
N GLY A 45 15.02 15.17 -18.09
CA GLY A 45 14.45 14.51 -19.25
C GLY A 45 14.35 13.00 -19.08
N ARG A 46 13.57 12.34 -19.95
CA ARG A 46 13.44 10.87 -19.95
C ARG A 46 14.77 10.13 -20.18
N ASP A 47 15.73 10.77 -20.83
CA ASP A 47 17.10 10.32 -21.04
C ASP A 47 18.02 10.50 -19.82
N GLY A 48 17.51 11.11 -18.75
CA GLY A 48 18.24 11.41 -17.52
C GLY A 48 19.08 12.68 -17.57
N GLN A 49 18.99 13.46 -18.65
CA GLN A 49 19.73 14.73 -18.76
C GLN A 49 18.90 15.91 -18.22
N PRO A 50 19.53 16.91 -17.58
CA PRO A 50 18.86 18.16 -17.23
C PRO A 50 18.25 18.83 -18.47
N THR A 51 17.01 19.30 -18.36
CA THR A 51 16.37 20.15 -19.38
C THR A 51 16.63 21.63 -19.09
N ASP A 52 16.15 22.51 -19.97
CA ASP A 52 16.19 23.97 -19.75
C ASP A 52 15.40 24.42 -18.50
N SER A 53 14.50 23.57 -17.98
CA SER A 53 13.71 23.82 -16.77
C SER A 53 14.27 23.10 -15.54
N PHE A 54 15.52 22.64 -15.58
CA PHE A 54 16.11 21.89 -14.47
C PHE A 54 16.18 22.72 -13.19
N VAL A 55 15.69 22.13 -12.10
CA VAL A 55 15.79 22.67 -10.74
C VAL A 55 16.27 21.57 -9.81
N ARG A 56 17.40 21.83 -9.14
CA ARG A 56 17.96 20.94 -8.13
C ARG A 56 17.02 20.86 -6.92
N GLY A 57 16.83 19.65 -6.40
CA GLY A 57 16.09 19.39 -5.18
C GLY A 57 16.70 20.10 -3.97
N MET A 58 15.87 20.31 -2.95
CA MET A 58 16.25 21.02 -1.74
C MET A 58 16.56 20.04 -0.62
N GLU A 59 17.66 20.27 0.11
CA GLU A 59 17.91 19.59 1.37
C GLU A 59 17.05 20.21 2.48
N LEU A 60 16.34 19.35 3.21
CA LEU A 60 15.61 19.70 4.42
C LEU A 60 16.25 18.96 5.59
N ARG A 61 17.01 19.70 6.39
CA ARG A 61 17.75 19.17 7.54
C ARG A 61 17.02 19.43 8.85
N GLY A 62 16.98 18.44 9.72
CA GLY A 62 16.32 18.51 11.01
C GLY A 62 17.00 17.61 12.04
N LYS A 63 16.84 17.93 13.32
CA LYS A 63 17.41 17.14 14.44
C LYS A 63 16.88 15.71 14.49
N TYR A 64 15.62 15.53 14.08
CA TYR A 64 14.97 14.24 13.92
C TYR A 64 14.10 14.26 12.67
N THR A 65 14.14 13.20 11.88
CA THR A 65 13.34 13.03 10.65
C THR A 65 12.40 11.84 10.78
N PHE A 66 11.12 12.07 10.52
CA PHE A 66 10.08 11.05 10.65
C PHE A 66 9.60 10.56 9.30
N PHE A 67 9.63 9.23 9.09
CA PHE A 67 9.27 8.60 7.84
C PHE A 67 7.86 8.01 7.91
N ALA A 68 6.94 8.69 7.24
CA ALA A 68 5.49 8.42 7.27
C ALA A 68 4.89 8.12 5.88
N GLU A 69 5.69 7.58 4.95
CA GLU A 69 5.33 7.35 3.53
C GLU A 69 4.15 6.36 3.31
N GLY A 70 3.68 5.73 4.39
CA GLY A 70 2.65 4.70 4.35
C GLY A 70 3.18 3.34 3.89
N ALA A 71 2.28 2.48 3.41
CA ALA A 71 2.63 1.12 3.04
C ALA A 71 3.65 1.08 1.89
N ARG A 72 4.78 0.40 2.12
CA ARG A 72 5.91 0.27 1.19
C ARG A 72 6.45 1.64 0.75
N GLY A 73 6.85 2.45 1.73
CA GLY A 73 7.61 3.69 1.51
C GLY A 73 8.91 3.41 0.77
N SER A 74 9.29 4.29 -0.16
CA SER A 74 10.51 4.15 -0.96
C SER A 74 11.76 4.40 -0.12
N LEU A 75 11.74 5.44 0.72
CA LEU A 75 12.85 5.72 1.63
C LEU A 75 12.81 4.77 2.84
N THR A 76 11.61 4.44 3.32
CA THR A 76 11.39 3.44 4.38
C THR A 76 12.03 2.11 4.01
N LYS A 77 11.88 1.65 2.76
CA LYS A 77 12.52 0.41 2.27
C LYS A 77 14.04 0.48 2.41
N GLN A 78 14.65 1.60 2.04
CA GLN A 78 16.10 1.82 2.14
C GLN A 78 16.55 1.88 3.61
N LEU A 79 15.83 2.61 4.46
CA LEU A 79 16.12 2.71 5.90
C LEU A 79 16.03 1.36 6.62
N VAL A 80 15.05 0.53 6.25
CA VAL A 80 14.90 -0.82 6.81
C VAL A 80 16.11 -1.68 6.47
N GLU A 81 16.68 -1.54 5.27
CA GLU A 81 17.88 -2.25 4.85
C GLU A 81 19.14 -1.69 5.53
N GLU A 82 19.35 -0.37 5.43
CA GLU A 82 20.52 0.34 5.97
C GLU A 82 20.72 0.08 7.47
N PHE A 83 19.67 0.25 8.27
CA PHE A 83 19.71 0.05 9.71
C PHE A 83 19.30 -1.35 10.15
N LYS A 84 19.10 -2.30 9.21
CA LYS A 84 18.67 -3.68 9.48
C LYS A 84 17.43 -3.78 10.37
N LEU A 85 16.47 -2.87 10.18
CA LEU A 85 15.33 -2.72 11.09
C LEU A 85 14.39 -3.94 11.11
N SER A 86 14.44 -4.79 10.09
CA SER A 86 13.66 -6.02 10.02
C SER A 86 14.34 -7.25 10.64
N GLU A 87 15.54 -7.12 11.22
CA GLU A 87 16.23 -8.25 11.84
C GLU A 87 15.40 -8.85 12.99
N GLY A 88 15.26 -10.19 13.00
CA GLY A 88 14.42 -10.89 13.97
C GLY A 88 12.91 -10.69 13.83
N ARG A 89 12.45 -10.10 12.70
CA ARG A 89 11.04 -9.87 12.40
C ARG A 89 10.58 -10.71 11.21
N ASP A 90 9.29 -10.97 11.14
CA ASP A 90 8.70 -11.63 9.98
C ASP A 90 8.64 -10.66 8.79
N PRO A 91 8.70 -11.17 7.53
CA PRO A 91 8.50 -10.33 6.37
C PRO A 91 7.13 -9.64 6.46
N GLN A 92 7.10 -8.35 6.14
CA GLN A 92 5.84 -7.63 6.02
C GLN A 92 4.96 -8.29 4.96
N LYS A 93 3.66 -8.35 5.26
CA LYS A 93 2.63 -8.80 4.33
C LYS A 93 1.87 -7.61 3.81
N TYR A 94 1.26 -7.77 2.65
CA TYR A 94 0.52 -6.71 2.02
C TYR A 94 -0.73 -7.23 1.31
N GLY A 95 -1.72 -6.35 1.19
CA GLY A 95 -2.83 -6.49 0.26
C GLY A 95 -2.85 -5.32 -0.71
N ILE A 96 -3.49 -5.50 -1.86
CA ILE A 96 -3.85 -4.39 -2.75
C ILE A 96 -5.32 -4.07 -2.56
N GLY A 97 -5.60 -2.86 -2.08
CA GLY A 97 -6.95 -2.31 -2.03
C GLY A 97 -7.25 -1.55 -3.32
N LEU A 98 -8.37 -1.89 -3.96
CA LEU A 98 -8.98 -1.11 -5.03
C LEU A 98 -10.26 -0.50 -4.50
N LYS A 99 -10.54 0.75 -4.89
CA LYS A 99 -11.70 1.50 -4.40
C LYS A 99 -12.34 2.27 -5.54
N GLU A 100 -13.67 2.31 -5.53
CA GLU A 100 -14.48 3.22 -6.33
C GLU A 100 -15.40 4.04 -5.41
N LEU A 101 -15.73 5.24 -5.86
CA LEU A 101 -16.81 6.05 -5.30
C LEU A 101 -17.99 6.04 -6.24
N TRP A 102 -19.18 5.92 -5.67
CA TRP A 102 -20.43 5.88 -6.41
C TRP A 102 -21.43 6.85 -5.81
N GLN A 103 -22.13 7.57 -6.67
CA GLN A 103 -23.40 8.21 -6.33
C GLN A 103 -24.53 7.26 -6.74
N VAL A 104 -25.25 6.72 -5.77
CA VAL A 104 -26.34 5.77 -6.00
C VAL A 104 -27.69 6.49 -5.96
N LYS A 105 -28.76 5.81 -6.37
CA LYS A 105 -30.10 6.36 -6.20
C LYS A 105 -30.49 6.42 -4.72
N PRO A 106 -31.30 7.41 -4.29
CA PRO A 106 -31.73 7.51 -2.90
C PRO A 106 -32.37 6.24 -2.35
N GLU A 107 -33.19 5.55 -3.14
CA GLU A 107 -33.85 4.29 -2.73
C GLU A 107 -32.87 3.13 -2.48
N ASN A 108 -31.66 3.19 -3.05
CA ASN A 108 -30.60 2.20 -2.88
C ASN A 108 -29.60 2.61 -1.79
N HIS A 109 -29.71 3.82 -1.22
CA HIS A 109 -28.81 4.32 -0.19
C HIS A 109 -29.33 4.00 1.21
N LYS A 110 -28.42 3.55 2.10
CA LYS A 110 -28.72 3.22 3.50
C LYS A 110 -27.71 3.95 4.40
N PRO A 111 -27.99 5.19 4.84
CA PRO A 111 -27.03 6.00 5.60
C PRO A 111 -26.42 5.25 6.78
N GLY A 112 -25.09 5.28 6.89
CA GLY A 112 -24.35 4.64 7.98
C GLY A 112 -24.15 3.12 7.84
N LEU A 113 -24.66 2.49 6.77
CA LEU A 113 -24.42 1.08 6.52
C LEU A 113 -22.94 0.81 6.24
N VAL A 114 -22.39 -0.15 6.99
CA VAL A 114 -21.06 -0.71 6.80
C VAL A 114 -21.22 -2.20 6.50
N GLN A 115 -20.76 -2.62 5.33
CA GLN A 115 -20.82 -4.02 4.90
C GLN A 115 -19.43 -4.52 4.52
N HIS A 116 -19.09 -5.72 4.99
CA HIS A 116 -17.88 -6.46 4.61
C HIS A 116 -18.29 -7.84 4.11
N SER A 117 -17.56 -8.36 3.12
CA SER A 117 -17.75 -9.74 2.66
C SER A 117 -16.42 -10.41 2.35
N PHE A 118 -16.38 -11.73 2.54
CA PHE A 118 -15.29 -12.62 2.13
C PHE A 118 -15.89 -13.81 1.37
N GLY A 119 -15.06 -14.53 0.61
CA GLY A 119 -15.49 -15.59 -0.30
C GLY A 119 -15.54 -15.11 -1.75
N TRP A 120 -16.61 -15.46 -2.48
CA TRP A 120 -16.73 -15.17 -3.91
C TRP A 120 -16.46 -13.68 -4.22
N PRO A 121 -15.67 -13.36 -5.26
CA PRO A 121 -15.20 -14.24 -6.35
C PRO A 121 -13.91 -15.02 -6.08
N LEU A 122 -13.31 -14.86 -4.90
CA LEU A 122 -12.08 -15.55 -4.53
C LEU A 122 -12.34 -17.02 -4.17
N ASP A 123 -11.35 -17.86 -4.42
CA ASP A 123 -11.33 -19.24 -3.95
C ASP A 123 -10.94 -19.32 -2.46
N ASP A 124 -10.90 -20.52 -1.89
CA ASP A 124 -10.54 -20.72 -0.48
C ASP A 124 -9.05 -20.44 -0.20
N ARG A 125 -8.19 -20.39 -1.22
CA ARG A 125 -6.73 -20.20 -1.06
C ARG A 125 -6.30 -18.74 -1.25
N THR A 126 -7.09 -17.95 -1.95
CA THR A 126 -6.84 -16.54 -2.23
C THR A 126 -7.51 -15.70 -1.16
N GLY A 127 -6.72 -15.12 -0.28
CA GLY A 127 -7.23 -14.26 0.79
C GLY A 127 -7.58 -12.86 0.28
N GLY A 128 -8.65 -12.30 0.83
CA GLY A 128 -9.14 -10.97 0.47
C GLY A 128 -10.61 -10.81 0.85
N GLY A 129 -11.20 -9.70 0.43
CA GLY A 129 -12.60 -9.39 0.70
C GLY A 129 -13.01 -8.01 0.24
N SER A 130 -14.30 -7.71 0.39
CA SER A 130 -14.87 -6.42 0.01
C SER A 130 -15.16 -5.55 1.23
N PHE A 131 -15.25 -4.25 0.96
CA PHE A 131 -15.92 -3.30 1.84
C PHE A 131 -16.90 -2.44 1.04
N LEU A 132 -18.02 -2.07 1.66
CA LEU A 132 -19.02 -1.20 1.07
C LEU A 132 -19.62 -0.34 2.17
N TYR A 133 -19.40 0.98 2.09
CA TYR A 133 -19.81 1.95 3.11
C TYR A 133 -20.71 3.02 2.51
N HIS A 134 -21.88 3.24 3.09
CA HIS A 134 -22.80 4.31 2.71
C HIS A 134 -22.54 5.56 3.56
N TYR A 135 -22.30 6.68 2.91
CA TYR A 135 -21.99 7.96 3.55
C TYR A 135 -22.52 9.14 2.74
N GLY A 136 -22.51 10.34 3.34
CA GLY A 136 -22.94 11.59 2.69
C GLY A 136 -24.31 11.50 2.03
N ASP A 137 -24.50 12.33 1.01
CA ASP A 137 -25.74 12.40 0.24
C ASP A 137 -25.71 11.40 -0.93
N ASN A 138 -26.22 10.20 -0.66
CA ASN A 138 -26.31 9.09 -1.61
C ASN A 138 -24.96 8.59 -2.14
N LEU A 139 -23.89 8.71 -1.34
CA LEU A 139 -22.57 8.20 -1.71
C LEU A 139 -22.30 6.81 -1.14
N VAL A 140 -21.63 5.99 -1.93
CA VAL A 140 -21.14 4.66 -1.56
C VAL A 140 -19.64 4.59 -1.87
N SER A 141 -18.85 4.22 -0.85
CA SER A 141 -17.44 3.87 -0.99
C SER A 141 -17.37 2.36 -1.03
N VAL A 142 -17.07 1.80 -2.19
CA VAL A 142 -16.93 0.36 -2.38
C VAL A 142 -15.49 0.02 -2.75
N GLY A 143 -14.99 -1.08 -2.23
CA GLY A 143 -13.68 -1.56 -2.62
C GLY A 143 -13.47 -3.02 -2.33
N PHE A 144 -12.31 -3.48 -2.77
CA PHE A 144 -11.90 -4.87 -2.71
C PHE A 144 -10.42 -4.94 -2.37
N VAL A 145 -10.09 -5.77 -1.39
CA VAL A 145 -8.73 -6.06 -0.97
C VAL A 145 -8.40 -7.46 -1.43
N LEU A 146 -7.25 -7.62 -2.09
CA LEU A 146 -6.68 -8.93 -2.42
C LEU A 146 -5.30 -9.05 -1.77
N HIS A 147 -5.11 -10.08 -0.95
CA HIS A 147 -3.84 -10.29 -0.25
C HIS A 147 -2.76 -10.68 -1.27
N LEU A 148 -1.63 -9.96 -1.28
CA LEU A 148 -0.56 -10.16 -2.24
C LEU A 148 0.22 -11.47 -2.02
N ASN A 149 -0.15 -12.29 -1.04
CA ASN A 149 0.36 -13.66 -0.91
C ASN A 149 -0.38 -14.69 -1.79
N TYR A 150 -1.20 -14.26 -2.74
CA TYR A 150 -1.88 -15.15 -3.71
C TYR A 150 -0.86 -15.90 -4.58
N GLU A 151 -1.20 -17.14 -4.95
CA GLU A 151 -0.28 -18.07 -5.61
C GLU A 151 -0.46 -18.14 -7.13
N ASN A 152 -1.68 -17.92 -7.64
CA ASN A 152 -1.97 -18.06 -9.06
C ASN A 152 -1.54 -16.79 -9.84
N PRO A 153 -0.56 -16.85 -10.76
CA PRO A 153 -0.09 -15.70 -11.52
C PRO A 153 -1.13 -15.09 -12.49
N TYR A 154 -2.23 -15.80 -12.75
CA TYR A 154 -3.33 -15.33 -13.60
C TYR A 154 -4.38 -14.51 -12.84
N VAL A 155 -4.29 -14.40 -11.52
CA VAL A 155 -5.17 -13.55 -10.72
C VAL A 155 -4.93 -12.08 -11.07
N ALA A 156 -6.02 -11.38 -11.38
CA ALA A 156 -6.02 -9.95 -11.63
C ALA A 156 -6.89 -9.24 -10.58
N PRO A 157 -6.31 -8.61 -9.54
CA PRO A 157 -7.06 -7.95 -8.45
C PRO A 157 -8.09 -6.94 -8.95
N PHE A 158 -7.78 -6.21 -10.02
CA PHE A 158 -8.73 -5.30 -10.66
C PHE A 158 -9.96 -6.03 -11.20
N GLU A 159 -9.76 -7.14 -11.92
CA GLU A 159 -10.85 -7.90 -12.50
C GLU A 159 -11.68 -8.62 -11.42
N GLU A 160 -11.06 -9.10 -10.34
CA GLU A 160 -11.79 -9.65 -9.18
C GLU A 160 -12.69 -8.60 -8.53
N PHE A 161 -12.21 -7.36 -8.40
CA PHE A 161 -13.04 -6.26 -7.89
C PHE A 161 -14.21 -5.95 -8.82
N GLN A 162 -13.98 -5.86 -10.13
CA GLN A 162 -15.06 -5.64 -11.09
C GLN A 162 -16.07 -6.79 -11.05
N ARG A 163 -15.60 -8.04 -11.03
CA ARG A 163 -16.42 -9.25 -10.92
C ARG A 163 -17.22 -9.30 -9.62
N PHE A 164 -16.64 -8.93 -8.48
CA PHE A 164 -17.33 -8.87 -7.18
C PHE A 164 -18.62 -8.05 -7.24
N LYS A 165 -18.60 -6.91 -7.94
CA LYS A 165 -19.77 -6.02 -8.05
C LYS A 165 -20.97 -6.70 -8.71
N THR A 166 -20.76 -7.74 -9.53
CA THR A 166 -21.85 -8.47 -10.20
C THR A 166 -22.58 -9.44 -9.28
N HIS A 167 -22.13 -9.65 -8.04
CA HIS A 167 -22.78 -10.54 -7.09
C HIS A 167 -24.24 -10.09 -6.84
N PRO A 168 -25.24 -11.00 -6.78
CA PRO A 168 -26.64 -10.63 -6.61
C PRO A 168 -26.95 -9.76 -5.38
N ALA A 169 -26.21 -9.98 -4.28
CA ALA A 169 -26.35 -9.20 -3.06
C ALA A 169 -25.71 -7.79 -3.11
N ILE A 170 -24.97 -7.48 -4.18
CA ILE A 170 -24.19 -6.25 -4.33
C ILE A 170 -24.70 -5.42 -5.51
N ARG A 171 -24.97 -6.06 -6.65
CA ARG A 171 -25.27 -5.39 -7.92
C ARG A 171 -26.40 -4.35 -7.80
N ALA A 172 -27.44 -4.67 -7.02
CA ALA A 172 -28.63 -3.84 -6.88
C ALA A 172 -28.32 -2.47 -6.27
N THR A 173 -27.30 -2.37 -5.42
CA THR A 173 -26.85 -1.10 -4.81
C THR A 173 -26.49 -0.06 -5.87
N PHE A 174 -25.96 -0.49 -7.01
CA PHE A 174 -25.43 0.38 -8.07
C PHE A 174 -26.40 0.59 -9.23
N GLU A 175 -27.61 0.00 -9.19
CA GLU A 175 -28.58 0.10 -10.28
C GLU A 175 -29.01 1.55 -10.55
N GLY A 176 -28.66 2.05 -11.74
CA GLY A 176 -28.84 3.44 -12.15
C GLY A 176 -28.03 4.45 -11.33
N GLY A 177 -27.02 4.01 -10.60
CA GLY A 177 -26.01 4.86 -9.98
C GLY A 177 -24.93 5.29 -10.98
N LYS A 178 -24.07 6.21 -10.54
CA LYS A 178 -22.95 6.74 -11.30
C LYS A 178 -21.66 6.54 -10.51
N ARG A 179 -20.67 5.91 -11.13
CA ARG A 179 -19.29 5.89 -10.63
C ARG A 179 -18.68 7.28 -10.78
N ILE A 180 -18.03 7.78 -9.74
CA ILE A 180 -17.47 9.14 -9.67
C ILE A 180 -16.00 9.20 -9.25
N GLY A 181 -15.40 8.08 -8.86
CA GLY A 181 -13.97 8.04 -8.53
C GLY A 181 -13.43 6.62 -8.55
N TYR A 182 -12.12 6.50 -8.74
CA TYR A 182 -11.37 5.24 -8.69
C TYR A 182 -9.99 5.47 -8.10
N GLY A 183 -9.46 4.48 -7.39
CA GLY A 183 -8.09 4.49 -6.91
C GLY A 183 -7.66 3.15 -6.36
N ALA A 184 -6.36 3.01 -6.12
CA ALA A 184 -5.80 1.81 -5.53
C ALA A 184 -4.58 2.11 -4.66
N ARG A 185 -4.41 1.35 -3.59
CA ARG A 185 -3.26 1.47 -2.69
C ARG A 185 -2.95 0.13 -2.03
N ALA A 186 -1.68 -0.22 -1.94
CA ALA A 186 -1.25 -1.33 -1.10
C ALA A 186 -1.46 -0.97 0.39
N ILE A 187 -1.76 -1.99 1.18
CA ILE A 187 -1.93 -1.90 2.64
C ILE A 187 -1.05 -2.95 3.30
N THR A 188 -0.53 -2.69 4.50
CA THR A 188 0.30 -3.65 5.26
C THR A 188 -0.57 -4.63 6.03
N GLU A 189 -0.32 -5.92 5.94
CA GLU A 189 -1.13 -6.98 6.56
C GLU A 189 -0.31 -7.92 7.47
N GLY A 190 0.98 -7.64 7.68
CA GLY A 190 1.85 -8.51 8.47
C GLY A 190 1.52 -8.47 9.96
N GLY A 191 0.95 -7.36 10.43
CA GLY A 191 0.55 -7.18 11.82
C GLY A 191 1.74 -7.18 12.77
N TRP A 192 1.49 -7.60 14.02
CA TRP A 192 2.42 -7.46 15.14
C TRP A 192 3.82 -8.04 14.89
N GLN A 193 3.90 -9.20 14.21
CA GLN A 193 5.13 -9.94 13.95
C GLN A 193 6.07 -9.25 12.95
N SER A 194 5.50 -8.40 12.10
CA SER A 194 6.20 -7.71 11.02
C SER A 194 6.54 -6.26 11.34
N ILE A 195 6.27 -5.80 12.56
CA ILE A 195 6.66 -4.45 13.01
C ILE A 195 8.20 -4.41 13.11
N PRO A 196 8.89 -3.56 12.34
CA PRO A 196 10.34 -3.44 12.39
C PRO A 196 10.80 -2.76 13.69
N LYS A 197 12.11 -2.65 13.90
CA LYS A 197 12.65 -1.66 14.83
C LYS A 197 12.21 -0.27 14.36
N LEU A 198 11.68 0.52 15.29
CA LEU A 198 10.91 1.73 14.98
C LEU A 198 11.74 3.01 14.96
N ALA A 199 12.76 3.09 15.80
CA ALA A 199 13.65 4.23 15.92
C ALA A 199 15.08 3.83 15.51
N PHE A 200 15.81 4.80 15.01
CA PHE A 200 17.21 4.72 14.61
C PHE A 200 17.86 6.09 14.83
N PRO A 201 19.19 6.22 14.78
CA PRO A 201 19.85 7.50 14.98
C PRO A 201 19.31 8.59 14.05
N GLY A 202 18.68 9.61 14.63
CA GLY A 202 18.14 10.78 13.92
C GLY A 202 16.78 10.58 13.26
N GLY A 203 16.09 9.46 13.48
CA GLY A 203 14.76 9.29 12.91
C GLY A 203 13.94 8.13 13.41
N ALA A 204 12.72 8.02 12.87
CA ALA A 204 11.79 6.95 13.20
C ALA A 204 10.82 6.63 12.05
N LEU A 205 10.36 5.37 12.01
CA LEU A 205 9.26 4.92 11.15
C LEU A 205 7.92 5.03 11.89
N LEU A 206 6.88 5.53 11.21
CA LEU A 206 5.54 5.64 11.80
C LEU A 206 4.41 5.32 10.84
N GLY A 207 3.20 5.13 11.37
CA GLY A 207 2.04 4.73 10.60
C GLY A 207 2.20 3.41 9.83
N CYS A 208 1.64 3.36 8.62
CA CYS A 208 1.73 2.17 7.78
C CYS A 208 3.14 1.93 7.21
N ALA A 209 4.08 2.88 7.34
CA ALA A 209 5.48 2.63 7.03
C ALA A 209 6.10 1.62 8.03
N ALA A 210 5.69 1.72 9.31
CA ALA A 210 6.01 0.75 10.36
C ALA A 210 5.03 -0.46 10.41
N GLY A 211 3.92 -0.41 9.66
CA GLY A 211 3.01 -1.56 9.50
C GLY A 211 1.93 -1.70 10.58
N PHE A 212 1.45 -0.60 11.18
CA PHE A 212 0.48 -0.63 12.29
C PHE A 212 -0.99 -0.91 11.90
N MET A 213 -1.24 -1.72 10.88
CA MET A 213 -2.61 -2.05 10.47
C MET A 213 -3.19 -3.20 11.29
N ASN A 214 -4.40 -3.00 11.80
CA ASN A 214 -5.24 -4.07 12.35
C ASN A 214 -6.02 -4.73 11.21
N VAL A 215 -5.53 -5.87 10.73
CA VAL A 215 -6.06 -6.55 9.53
C VAL A 215 -7.51 -6.98 9.71
N PRO A 216 -7.92 -7.69 10.79
CA PRO A 216 -9.31 -8.13 10.92
C PRO A 216 -10.32 -6.99 11.01
N ARG A 217 -9.91 -5.83 11.55
CA ARG A 217 -10.76 -4.63 11.60
C ARG A 217 -10.72 -3.82 10.31
N ILE A 218 -9.74 -4.07 9.42
CA ILE A 218 -9.41 -3.26 8.24
C ILE A 218 -9.17 -1.79 8.65
N LYS A 219 -8.42 -1.58 9.73
CA LYS A 219 -8.17 -0.25 10.31
C LYS A 219 -6.70 -0.07 10.64
N GLY A 220 -6.09 0.97 10.08
CA GLY A 220 -4.72 1.38 10.42
C GLY A 220 -4.58 2.86 10.77
N SER A 221 -5.55 3.69 10.40
CA SER A 221 -5.48 5.15 10.56
C SER A 221 -5.37 5.58 12.02
N HIS A 222 -6.09 4.94 12.94
CA HIS A 222 -6.03 5.27 14.37
C HIS A 222 -4.64 4.95 14.96
N ASN A 223 -4.08 3.79 14.66
CA ASN A 223 -2.73 3.44 15.10
C ASN A 223 -1.67 4.32 14.45
N ALA A 224 -1.88 4.75 13.19
CA ALA A 224 -0.98 5.68 12.53
C ALA A 224 -0.97 7.05 13.23
N MET A 225 -2.14 7.58 13.57
CA MET A 225 -2.25 8.82 14.37
C MET A 225 -1.59 8.67 15.74
N LEU A 226 -1.87 7.57 16.46
CA LEU A 226 -1.25 7.28 17.76
C LEU A 226 0.28 7.21 17.66
N SER A 227 0.82 6.61 16.59
CA SER A 227 2.27 6.57 16.40
C SER A 227 2.87 7.94 16.11
N GLY A 228 2.16 8.81 15.38
CA GLY A 228 2.58 10.19 15.16
C GLY A 228 2.62 11.01 16.45
N ILE A 229 1.60 10.84 17.31
CA ILE A 229 1.54 11.48 18.64
C ILE A 229 2.72 11.00 19.49
N ALA A 230 2.93 9.69 19.62
CA ALA A 230 4.01 9.14 20.43
C ALA A 230 5.41 9.55 19.93
N ALA A 231 5.62 9.59 18.61
CA ALA A 231 6.88 10.05 18.03
C ALA A 231 7.13 11.54 18.29
N ALA A 232 6.09 12.37 18.16
CA ALA A 232 6.17 13.79 18.46
C ALA A 232 6.48 14.07 19.94
N GLU A 233 5.83 13.36 20.87
CA GLU A 233 6.11 13.46 22.31
C GLU A 233 7.55 13.05 22.64
N ALA A 234 8.03 11.95 22.05
CA ALA A 234 9.40 11.47 22.24
C ALA A 234 10.44 12.48 21.72
N ALA A 235 10.25 13.03 20.52
CA ALA A 235 11.14 14.05 19.98
C ALA A 235 11.07 15.35 20.77
N PHE A 236 9.89 15.80 21.18
CA PHE A 236 9.75 17.02 21.97
C PHE A 236 10.50 16.93 23.30
N ALA A 237 10.38 15.79 24.01
CA ALA A 237 11.14 15.52 25.22
C ALA A 237 12.65 15.52 24.96
N ALA A 238 13.12 14.80 23.93
CA ALA A 238 14.53 14.74 23.57
C ALA A 238 15.10 16.13 23.22
N LEU A 239 14.35 16.94 22.46
CA LEU A 239 14.72 18.31 22.13
C LEU A 239 14.80 19.21 23.37
N GLY A 240 13.89 19.04 24.34
CA GLY A 240 13.92 19.74 25.62
C GLY A 240 15.15 19.39 26.48
N GLU A 241 15.68 18.18 26.33
CA GLU A 241 16.93 17.72 26.94
C GLU A 241 18.19 18.15 26.15
N GLY A 242 18.02 18.85 25.02
CA GLY A 242 19.12 19.27 24.16
C GLY A 242 19.68 18.16 23.25
N ARG A 243 18.99 17.02 23.13
CA ARG A 243 19.39 15.90 22.27
C ARG A 243 19.07 16.18 20.80
N ALA A 244 19.80 15.50 19.92
CA ALA A 244 19.61 15.53 18.46
C ALA A 244 20.29 14.30 17.84
N HIS A 245 19.80 13.84 16.68
CA HIS A 245 20.43 12.80 15.84
C HIS A 245 20.68 11.42 16.51
N ASP A 246 20.16 11.20 17.73
CA ASP A 246 20.24 9.93 18.43
C ASP A 246 18.94 9.13 18.27
N GLU A 247 18.84 7.99 18.95
CA GLU A 247 17.66 7.12 18.86
C GLU A 247 16.57 7.54 19.88
N LEU A 248 15.34 7.71 19.38
CA LEU A 248 14.16 8.01 20.19
C LEU A 248 13.56 6.71 20.79
N THR A 249 14.27 6.08 21.72
CA THR A 249 13.86 4.80 22.32
C THR A 249 12.50 4.86 23.03
N THR A 250 12.15 5.99 23.63
CA THR A 250 10.86 6.21 24.32
C THR A 250 9.66 6.12 23.37
N TYR A 251 9.81 6.45 22.09
CA TYR A 251 8.78 6.21 21.08
C TYR A 251 8.50 4.71 20.90
N ALA A 252 9.56 3.90 20.78
CA ALA A 252 9.41 2.46 20.63
C ALA A 252 8.74 1.84 21.86
N ASP A 253 9.13 2.26 23.06
CA ASP A 253 8.52 1.81 24.32
C ASP A 253 7.02 2.15 24.38
N ALA A 254 6.65 3.38 24.02
CA ALA A 254 5.27 3.82 23.97
C ALA A 254 4.43 2.98 23.00
N VAL A 255 4.98 2.60 21.84
CA VAL A 255 4.30 1.71 20.88
C VAL A 255 4.17 0.29 21.44
N TYR A 256 5.24 -0.29 22.00
CA TYR A 256 5.27 -1.69 22.42
C TYR A 256 4.49 -1.98 23.71
N ALA A 257 4.28 -0.96 24.55
CA ALA A 257 3.52 -1.03 25.80
C ALA A 257 2.13 -0.36 25.72
N GLY A 258 1.91 0.53 24.75
CA GLY A 258 0.72 1.38 24.68
C GLY A 258 -0.44 0.81 23.86
N ASP A 259 -1.27 1.73 23.35
CA ASP A 259 -2.53 1.41 22.66
C ASP A 259 -2.34 0.63 21.38
N ILE A 260 -1.27 0.89 20.62
CA ILE A 260 -0.97 0.16 19.39
C ILE A 260 -0.71 -1.32 19.71
N ALA A 261 0.05 -1.62 20.76
CA ALA A 261 0.25 -2.99 21.21
C ALA A 261 -1.04 -3.64 21.69
N ARG A 262 -1.88 -2.91 22.44
CA ARG A 262 -3.20 -3.41 22.88
C ARG A 262 -4.13 -3.71 21.72
N ASP A 263 -4.05 -2.96 20.62
CA ASP A 263 -4.87 -3.17 19.42
C ASP A 263 -4.36 -4.34 18.55
N LEU A 264 -3.04 -4.49 18.39
CA LEU A 264 -2.46 -5.43 17.44
C LEU A 264 -2.11 -6.81 18.04
N LYS A 265 -1.70 -6.89 19.31
CA LYS A 265 -1.33 -8.17 19.94
C LYS A 265 -2.49 -9.17 20.00
N PRO A 266 -3.75 -8.81 20.28
CA PRO A 266 -4.85 -9.77 20.36
C PRO A 266 -5.24 -10.38 19.01
N VAL A 267 -4.90 -9.70 17.90
CA VAL A 267 -5.27 -10.12 16.54
C VAL A 267 -4.11 -10.70 15.73
N ARG A 268 -2.92 -10.83 16.35
CA ARG A 268 -1.66 -11.15 15.67
C ARG A 268 -1.67 -12.46 14.88
N ASN A 269 -2.43 -13.46 15.33
CA ASN A 269 -2.46 -14.77 14.66
C ASN A 269 -3.46 -14.84 13.49
N ALA A 270 -4.34 -13.84 13.31
CA ALA A 270 -5.41 -13.89 12.31
C ALA A 270 -4.88 -14.03 10.87
N LYS A 271 -3.94 -13.18 10.44
CA LYS A 271 -3.36 -13.25 9.08
C LYS A 271 -2.56 -14.55 8.85
N PRO A 272 -1.68 -15.00 9.78
CA PRO A 272 -1.01 -16.29 9.64
C PRO A 272 -1.99 -17.48 9.52
N LEU A 273 -3.06 -17.51 10.33
CA LEU A 273 -4.07 -18.58 10.28
C LEU A 273 -4.80 -18.59 8.93
N TRP A 274 -5.28 -17.44 8.47
CA TRP A 274 -5.92 -17.30 7.17
C TRP A 274 -5.00 -17.75 6.03
N SER A 275 -3.74 -17.30 6.04
CA SER A 275 -2.80 -17.62 4.96
C SER A 275 -2.40 -19.11 4.92
N ARG A 276 -2.47 -19.83 6.05
CA ARG A 276 -2.09 -21.25 6.15
C ARG A 276 -3.26 -22.19 5.84
N PHE A 277 -4.45 -21.86 6.33
CA PHE A 277 -5.59 -22.78 6.33
C PHE A 277 -6.70 -22.38 5.35
N GLY A 278 -6.52 -21.31 4.58
CA GLY A 278 -7.52 -20.81 3.66
C GLY A 278 -8.59 -19.97 4.34
N THR A 279 -9.56 -19.51 3.57
CA THR A 279 -10.61 -18.58 4.00
C THR A 279 -11.53 -19.22 5.02
N TYR A 280 -12.08 -20.41 4.77
CA TYR A 280 -13.09 -20.97 5.67
C TYR A 280 -12.50 -21.39 7.02
N ILE A 281 -11.49 -22.26 7.00
CA ILE A 281 -10.88 -22.79 8.24
C ILE A 281 -10.05 -21.69 8.93
N GLY A 282 -9.28 -20.91 8.16
CA GLY A 282 -8.41 -19.89 8.72
C GLY A 282 -9.16 -18.74 9.38
N ILE A 283 -10.29 -18.27 8.82
CA ILE A 283 -11.12 -17.26 9.48
C ILE A 283 -11.76 -17.83 10.76
N ALA A 284 -12.27 -19.06 10.73
CA ALA A 284 -12.87 -19.67 11.91
C ALA A 284 -11.85 -19.80 13.06
N LEU A 285 -10.65 -20.29 12.76
CA LEU A 285 -9.54 -20.37 13.72
C LEU A 285 -9.09 -18.98 14.18
N GLY A 286 -9.02 -18.00 13.28
CA GLY A 286 -8.68 -16.62 13.62
C GLY A 286 -9.70 -15.98 14.56
N GLY A 287 -11.00 -16.22 14.31
CA GLY A 287 -12.08 -15.80 15.20
C GLY A 287 -11.95 -16.40 16.59
N LEU A 288 -11.71 -17.72 16.67
CA LEU A 288 -11.48 -18.41 17.94
C LEU A 288 -10.25 -17.87 18.69
N ASP A 289 -9.13 -17.68 18.00
CA ASP A 289 -7.89 -17.13 18.58
C ASP A 289 -8.12 -15.71 19.14
N MET A 290 -8.80 -14.84 18.40
CA MET A 290 -9.13 -13.48 18.87
C MET A 290 -10.06 -13.49 20.08
N TRP A 291 -11.07 -14.36 20.09
CA TRP A 291 -11.97 -14.53 21.24
C TRP A 291 -11.21 -14.98 22.49
N ILE A 292 -10.31 -15.95 22.35
CA ILE A 292 -9.47 -16.43 23.46
C ILE A 292 -8.56 -15.30 23.97
N ASN A 293 -7.91 -14.55 23.07
CA ASN A 293 -7.05 -13.42 23.46
C ASN A 293 -7.82 -12.28 24.14
N THR A 294 -9.13 -12.18 23.91
CA THR A 294 -10.00 -11.18 24.55
C THR A 294 -10.47 -11.63 25.93
N ILE A 295 -10.79 -12.94 26.08
CA ILE A 295 -11.35 -13.49 27.31
C ILE A 295 -10.26 -13.81 28.34
N ILE A 296 -9.10 -14.32 27.90
CA ILE A 296 -8.02 -14.73 28.80
C ILE A 296 -7.10 -13.53 29.09
N PRO A 297 -6.97 -13.08 30.35
CA PRO A 297 -6.02 -12.04 30.71
C PRO A 297 -4.59 -12.44 30.32
N GLY A 298 -3.93 -11.60 29.53
CA GLY A 298 -2.58 -11.86 29.00
C GLY A 298 -2.54 -12.60 27.65
N GLY A 299 -3.69 -13.10 27.16
CA GLY A 299 -3.83 -13.75 25.86
C GLY A 299 -3.09 -15.08 25.73
N LEU A 300 -3.03 -15.61 24.51
CA LEU A 300 -2.31 -16.85 24.22
C LEU A 300 -0.78 -16.63 24.29
N PRO A 301 0.02 -17.55 24.85
CA PRO A 301 1.47 -17.36 25.04
C PRO A 301 2.30 -17.67 23.78
N PHE A 302 1.69 -17.62 22.59
CA PHE A 302 2.39 -17.89 21.33
C PHE A 302 2.01 -16.88 20.25
N THR A 303 2.86 -16.80 19.24
CA THR A 303 2.66 -15.96 18.06
C THR A 303 3.04 -16.77 16.83
N LEU A 304 2.13 -16.87 15.86
CA LEU A 304 2.38 -17.60 14.62
C LEU A 304 3.14 -16.71 13.64
N GLY A 305 4.20 -17.24 13.04
CA GLY A 305 4.96 -16.49 12.03
C GLY A 305 4.38 -16.52 10.62
N HIS A 306 4.75 -15.56 9.78
CA HIS A 306 4.60 -15.60 8.33
C HIS A 306 5.68 -16.49 7.71
N LYS A 307 5.36 -17.19 6.61
CA LYS A 307 6.29 -18.16 6.01
C LYS A 307 7.20 -17.56 4.93
N LYS A 308 6.61 -16.87 3.95
CA LYS A 308 7.29 -16.32 2.79
C LYS A 308 6.92 -14.85 2.63
N PRO A 309 7.78 -13.97 2.08
CA PRO A 309 7.33 -12.67 1.59
C PRO A 309 6.37 -12.83 0.39
N ASP A 310 5.61 -11.80 0.07
CA ASP A 310 4.52 -11.89 -0.92
C ASP A 310 4.99 -12.16 -2.35
N TYR A 311 6.11 -11.57 -2.78
CA TYR A 311 6.70 -11.86 -4.10
C TYR A 311 7.02 -13.35 -4.29
N ALA A 312 7.46 -14.04 -3.23
CA ALA A 312 7.91 -15.43 -3.28
C ALA A 312 6.77 -16.48 -3.20
N THR A 313 5.51 -16.04 -3.34
CA THR A 313 4.33 -16.93 -3.21
C THR A 313 3.75 -17.41 -4.53
N LEU A 314 4.11 -16.78 -5.66
CA LEU A 314 3.59 -17.21 -6.96
C LEU A 314 4.07 -18.62 -7.33
N LYS A 315 3.15 -19.41 -7.86
CA LYS A 315 3.45 -20.65 -8.59
C LYS A 315 3.83 -20.32 -10.02
N ARG A 316 4.59 -21.21 -10.66
CA ARG A 316 4.86 -21.12 -12.09
C ARG A 316 3.54 -21.22 -12.87
N ALA A 317 3.46 -20.50 -13.99
CA ALA A 317 2.30 -20.40 -14.86
C ALA A 317 1.83 -21.76 -15.38
N GLU A 318 2.75 -22.69 -15.66
CA GLU A 318 2.45 -24.07 -16.08
C GLU A 318 1.68 -24.88 -15.01
N ASN A 319 1.80 -24.50 -13.73
CA ASN A 319 1.18 -25.16 -12.59
C ASN A 319 -0.05 -24.39 -12.06
N ALA A 320 -0.58 -23.46 -12.84
CA ALA A 320 -1.70 -22.62 -12.46
C ALA A 320 -2.74 -22.53 -13.59
N ALA A 321 -4.01 -22.46 -13.21
CA ALA A 321 -5.10 -22.34 -14.18
C ALA A 321 -5.29 -20.86 -14.58
N PRO A 322 -5.29 -20.53 -15.89
CA PRO A 322 -5.73 -19.23 -16.36
C PRO A 322 -7.17 -18.91 -15.95
N ILE A 323 -7.44 -17.64 -15.68
CA ILE A 323 -8.78 -17.18 -15.28
C ILE A 323 -9.37 -16.36 -16.42
N ALA A 324 -10.52 -16.80 -16.94
CA ALA A 324 -11.28 -16.07 -17.94
C ALA A 324 -12.20 -15.06 -17.25
N TYR A 325 -11.74 -13.80 -17.15
CA TYR A 325 -12.55 -12.73 -16.60
C TYR A 325 -13.61 -12.24 -17.60
N PRO A 326 -14.86 -11.97 -17.17
CA PRO A 326 -15.88 -11.42 -18.04
C PRO A 326 -15.48 -10.05 -18.59
N LYS A 327 -15.92 -9.74 -19.81
CA LYS A 327 -15.76 -8.39 -20.35
C LYS A 327 -16.61 -7.40 -19.54
N PRO A 328 -16.12 -6.17 -19.29
CA PRO A 328 -16.89 -5.15 -18.60
C PRO A 328 -18.12 -4.74 -19.43
N ASP A 329 -19.22 -4.44 -18.74
CA ASP A 329 -20.48 -3.99 -19.35
C ASP A 329 -20.56 -2.47 -19.56
N GLY A 330 -19.59 -1.71 -19.01
CA GLY A 330 -19.56 -0.25 -19.08
C GLY A 330 -20.60 0.44 -18.20
N VAL A 331 -21.35 -0.30 -17.38
CA VAL A 331 -22.41 0.22 -16.52
C VAL A 331 -22.12 -0.07 -15.06
N LEU A 332 -21.91 -1.34 -14.71
CA LEU A 332 -21.55 -1.80 -13.37
C LEU A 332 -20.06 -2.10 -13.26
N THR A 333 -19.50 -2.61 -14.35
CA THR A 333 -18.12 -3.07 -14.49
C THR A 333 -17.44 -2.30 -15.61
N PHE A 334 -16.17 -1.95 -15.41
CA PHE A 334 -15.44 -1.06 -16.30
C PHE A 334 -14.07 -1.61 -16.61
N ASP A 335 -13.52 -1.24 -17.75
CA ASP A 335 -12.14 -1.55 -18.08
C ASP A 335 -11.16 -0.71 -17.24
N ARG A 336 -9.90 -1.16 -17.22
CA ARG A 336 -8.86 -0.58 -16.38
C ARG A 336 -8.47 0.84 -16.81
N LEU A 337 -8.38 1.11 -18.10
CA LEU A 337 -7.96 2.43 -18.61
C LEU A 337 -9.03 3.49 -18.35
N THR A 338 -10.31 3.15 -18.58
CA THR A 338 -11.43 4.00 -18.17
C THR A 338 -11.48 4.19 -16.66
N SER A 339 -10.98 3.24 -15.86
CA SER A 339 -10.88 3.43 -14.40
C SER A 339 -9.73 4.36 -14.01
N VAL A 340 -8.59 4.27 -14.69
CA VAL A 340 -7.43 5.16 -14.46
C VAL A 340 -7.81 6.62 -14.65
N SER A 341 -8.63 6.98 -15.64
CA SER A 341 -9.06 8.38 -15.81
C SER A 341 -9.86 8.92 -14.62
N PHE A 342 -10.57 8.08 -13.86
CA PHE A 342 -11.30 8.45 -12.64
C PHE A 342 -10.40 8.56 -11.40
N SER A 343 -9.10 8.25 -11.51
CA SER A 343 -8.12 8.54 -10.46
C SER A 343 -7.53 9.95 -10.57
N GLY A 344 -7.74 10.61 -11.72
CA GLY A 344 -7.09 11.89 -12.04
C GLY A 344 -5.57 11.82 -12.08
N THR A 345 -4.98 10.63 -12.21
CA THR A 345 -3.53 10.47 -12.21
C THR A 345 -2.90 11.06 -13.46
N ASN A 346 -1.81 11.79 -13.28
CA ASN A 346 -1.01 12.35 -14.36
C ASN A 346 0.46 12.54 -13.93
N HIS A 347 1.37 12.54 -14.89
CA HIS A 347 2.80 12.80 -14.70
C HIS A 347 3.33 13.64 -15.86
N GLU A 348 4.39 14.42 -15.63
CA GLU A 348 5.18 15.00 -16.74
C GLU A 348 5.67 13.88 -17.67
N GLU A 349 5.44 14.00 -18.98
CA GLU A 349 5.75 12.94 -19.95
C GLU A 349 7.25 12.81 -20.18
N ASN A 350 7.97 13.95 -20.18
CA ASN A 350 9.41 13.98 -20.36
C ASN A 350 10.16 13.92 -19.03
N GLN A 351 9.93 12.86 -18.25
CA GLN A 351 10.68 12.57 -17.03
C GLN A 351 11.23 11.14 -17.02
N PRO A 352 12.27 10.82 -16.22
CA PRO A 352 12.72 9.46 -16.04
C PRO A 352 11.60 8.57 -15.52
N VAL A 353 11.46 7.37 -16.10
CA VAL A 353 10.49 6.39 -15.60
C VAL A 353 10.83 6.04 -14.16
N HIS A 354 9.90 6.31 -13.23
CA HIS A 354 10.06 6.12 -11.79
C HIS A 354 9.87 4.66 -11.34
N LEU A 355 9.60 3.76 -12.28
CA LEU A 355 9.50 2.33 -12.09
C LEU A 355 10.77 1.71 -12.66
N LYS A 356 11.83 1.69 -11.84
CA LYS A 356 13.16 1.25 -12.25
C LYS A 356 13.20 -0.27 -12.32
N LEU A 357 13.81 -0.78 -13.38
CA LEU A 357 14.16 -2.19 -13.50
C LEU A 357 15.65 -2.33 -13.18
N THR A 358 16.01 -3.26 -12.28
CA THR A 358 17.41 -3.62 -12.03
C THR A 358 18.02 -4.24 -13.30
N ASP A 359 17.27 -5.11 -13.96
CA ASP A 359 17.60 -5.72 -15.25
C ASP A 359 16.40 -5.63 -16.20
N PRO A 360 16.50 -4.86 -17.30
CA PRO A 360 15.42 -4.74 -18.30
C PRO A 360 15.06 -6.03 -19.04
N ALA A 361 15.91 -7.06 -19.03
CA ALA A 361 15.65 -8.32 -19.71
C ALA A 361 14.74 -9.27 -18.91
N VAL A 362 14.76 -9.19 -17.58
CA VAL A 362 14.04 -10.10 -16.66
C VAL A 362 12.54 -10.23 -16.95
N PRO A 363 11.78 -9.16 -17.25
CA PRO A 363 10.35 -9.29 -17.55
C PRO A 363 10.05 -10.25 -18.70
N VAL A 364 10.85 -10.19 -19.77
CA VAL A 364 10.67 -11.04 -20.96
C VAL A 364 11.37 -12.39 -20.80
N ALA A 365 12.59 -12.41 -20.26
CA ALA A 365 13.42 -13.60 -20.19
C ALA A 365 13.02 -14.56 -19.05
N ILE A 366 12.42 -14.05 -17.97
CA ILE A 366 12.09 -14.83 -16.77
C ILE A 366 10.59 -14.73 -16.45
N ASN A 367 10.08 -13.52 -16.18
CA ASN A 367 8.72 -13.37 -15.66
C ASN A 367 7.64 -13.82 -16.65
N LEU A 368 7.80 -13.50 -17.93
CA LEU A 368 6.89 -13.92 -18.99
C LEU A 368 6.81 -15.46 -19.12
N PRO A 369 7.90 -16.21 -19.33
CA PRO A 369 7.83 -17.67 -19.46
C PRO A 369 7.47 -18.37 -18.15
N GLU A 370 7.98 -17.91 -16.99
CA GLU A 370 7.78 -18.64 -15.73
C GLU A 370 6.47 -18.29 -15.02
N PHE A 371 6.02 -17.04 -15.10
CA PHE A 371 4.90 -16.51 -14.33
C PHE A 371 3.85 -15.82 -15.21
N ALA A 372 3.91 -15.98 -16.53
CA ALA A 372 3.00 -15.33 -17.48
C ALA A 372 2.94 -13.80 -17.30
N GLU A 373 4.08 -13.18 -16.97
CA GLU A 373 4.30 -11.76 -16.67
C GLU A 373 3.15 -11.12 -15.85
N PRO A 374 3.15 -11.35 -14.53
CA PRO A 374 2.03 -10.99 -13.66
C PRO A 374 1.86 -9.47 -13.48
N ALA A 375 2.83 -8.64 -13.87
CA ALA A 375 2.71 -7.18 -13.77
C ALA A 375 1.56 -6.62 -14.61
N GLN A 376 1.22 -7.30 -15.70
CA GLN A 376 0.06 -6.98 -16.54
C GLN A 376 -1.28 -7.17 -15.82
N ARG A 377 -1.30 -7.89 -14.70
CA ARG A 377 -2.52 -8.26 -13.95
C ARG A 377 -2.57 -7.63 -12.57
N TYR A 378 -1.50 -7.71 -11.77
CA TYR A 378 -1.50 -7.15 -10.43
C TYR A 378 -1.50 -5.62 -10.43
N CYS A 379 -1.04 -4.99 -11.52
CA CYS A 379 -1.03 -3.54 -11.63
C CYS A 379 -2.46 -3.02 -11.82
N PRO A 380 -2.98 -2.21 -10.88
CA PRO A 380 -4.35 -1.69 -10.96
C PRO A 380 -4.52 -0.59 -12.01
N ALA A 381 -3.46 -0.22 -12.74
CA ALA A 381 -3.45 0.96 -13.59
C ALA A 381 -2.89 0.73 -15.00
N ALA A 382 -2.78 -0.53 -15.45
CA ALA A 382 -2.29 -0.87 -16.81
C ALA A 382 -0.94 -0.21 -17.15
N VAL A 383 -0.04 -0.12 -16.16
CA VAL A 383 1.28 0.48 -16.37
C VAL A 383 2.20 -0.45 -17.17
N TYR A 384 2.04 -1.76 -17.03
CA TYR A 384 2.91 -2.75 -17.65
C TYR A 384 2.16 -3.54 -18.70
N GLU A 385 2.78 -3.71 -19.86
CA GLU A 385 2.27 -4.53 -20.95
C GLU A 385 3.41 -5.20 -21.70
N ILE A 386 3.14 -6.38 -22.28
CA ILE A 386 4.01 -7.02 -23.25
C ILE A 386 3.49 -6.65 -24.64
N VAL A 387 4.28 -5.88 -25.38
CA VAL A 387 4.01 -5.50 -26.77
C VAL A 387 4.91 -6.31 -27.71
N ALA A 388 4.48 -6.56 -28.93
CA ALA A 388 5.35 -7.10 -29.97
C ALA A 388 6.19 -5.96 -30.57
N ASP A 389 7.50 -6.18 -30.77
CA ASP A 389 8.33 -5.28 -31.54
C ASP A 389 8.14 -5.46 -33.05
N THR A 390 8.95 -4.77 -33.87
CA THR A 390 8.87 -4.84 -35.33
C THR A 390 9.22 -6.22 -35.90
N ALA A 391 9.97 -7.05 -35.17
CA ALA A 391 10.32 -8.42 -35.54
C ALA A 391 9.27 -9.43 -35.03
N GLY A 392 8.35 -9.00 -34.17
CA GLY A 392 7.35 -9.85 -33.51
C GLY A 392 7.79 -10.38 -32.15
N ASP A 393 8.97 -9.98 -31.66
CA ASP A 393 9.51 -10.42 -30.38
C ASP A 393 8.83 -9.67 -29.22
N PRO A 394 8.57 -10.34 -28.09
CA PRO A 394 7.93 -9.72 -26.94
C PRO A 394 8.85 -8.68 -26.29
N ARG A 395 8.32 -7.49 -26.06
CA ARG A 395 8.97 -6.37 -25.38
C ARG A 395 8.13 -5.91 -24.20
N PHE A 396 8.77 -5.74 -23.05
CA PHE A 396 8.13 -5.15 -21.88
C PHE A 396 8.08 -3.62 -22.01
N HIS A 397 6.87 -3.07 -21.95
CA HIS A 397 6.62 -1.63 -22.02
C HIS A 397 6.08 -1.09 -20.69
N ILE A 398 6.52 0.12 -20.32
CA ILE A 398 6.13 0.78 -19.07
C ILE A 398 5.45 2.13 -19.39
N ASN A 399 4.14 2.17 -19.23
CA ASN A 399 3.28 3.35 -19.28
C ASN A 399 3.29 4.07 -17.91
N ALA A 400 4.43 4.64 -17.55
CA ALA A 400 4.66 5.23 -16.23
C ALA A 400 3.67 6.35 -15.85
N GLN A 401 3.15 7.07 -16.84
CA GLN A 401 2.16 8.14 -16.69
C GLN A 401 0.85 7.67 -16.05
N ASN A 402 0.50 6.38 -16.20
CA ASN A 402 -0.71 5.81 -15.62
C ASN A 402 -0.55 5.44 -14.13
N CYS A 403 0.64 5.52 -13.57
CA CYS A 403 0.91 5.00 -12.22
C CYS A 403 0.03 5.69 -11.16
N VAL A 404 -0.64 4.91 -10.31
CA VAL A 404 -1.44 5.45 -9.19
C VAL A 404 -0.72 5.35 -7.84
N HIS A 405 0.59 5.11 -7.89
CA HIS A 405 1.48 5.04 -6.73
C HIS A 405 1.06 4.00 -5.69
N CYS A 406 0.40 2.92 -6.13
CA CYS A 406 -0.13 1.90 -5.23
C CYS A 406 0.97 1.10 -4.51
N LYS A 407 2.18 1.04 -5.10
CA LYS A 407 3.37 0.26 -4.68
C LYS A 407 3.29 -1.26 -4.87
N THR A 408 2.23 -1.79 -5.47
CA THR A 408 2.04 -3.24 -5.66
C THR A 408 3.14 -3.91 -6.47
N CYS A 409 3.64 -3.27 -7.52
CA CYS A 409 4.70 -3.82 -8.37
C CYS A 409 6.00 -4.07 -7.62
N ASP A 410 6.43 -3.13 -6.77
CA ASP A 410 7.62 -3.28 -5.92
C ASP A 410 7.45 -4.42 -4.89
N ILE A 411 6.20 -4.70 -4.49
CA ILE A 411 5.88 -5.74 -3.50
C ILE A 411 5.76 -7.13 -4.14
N LYS A 412 5.12 -7.23 -5.32
CA LYS A 412 4.60 -8.50 -5.85
C LYS A 412 5.37 -9.04 -7.05
N ASP A 413 6.30 -8.28 -7.63
CA ASP A 413 7.18 -8.79 -8.68
C ASP A 413 7.98 -10.01 -8.18
N PRO A 414 7.75 -11.22 -8.75
CA PRO A 414 8.38 -12.45 -8.27
C PRO A 414 9.92 -12.42 -8.33
N SER A 415 10.49 -11.62 -9.23
CA SER A 415 11.93 -11.44 -9.36
C SER A 415 12.51 -10.31 -8.51
N GLN A 416 11.67 -9.52 -7.81
CA GLN A 416 12.09 -8.30 -7.10
C GLN A 416 12.96 -7.37 -7.98
N ASN A 417 12.64 -7.29 -9.26
CA ASN A 417 13.34 -6.51 -10.28
C ASN A 417 12.82 -5.07 -10.39
N ILE A 418 11.54 -4.84 -10.07
CA ILE A 418 10.94 -3.50 -10.06
C ILE A 418 11.20 -2.80 -8.73
N THR A 419 11.80 -1.61 -8.81
CA THR A 419 11.88 -0.66 -7.69
C THR A 419 11.06 0.59 -8.02
N TRP A 420 10.11 0.92 -7.13
CA TRP A 420 9.37 2.17 -7.21
C TRP A 420 10.17 3.28 -6.53
N VAL A 421 10.42 4.36 -7.26
CA VAL A 421 10.96 5.62 -6.71
C VAL A 421 9.95 6.74 -6.92
N CYS A 422 10.12 7.85 -6.22
CA CYS A 422 9.29 9.02 -6.44
C CYS A 422 9.49 9.56 -7.87
N PRO A 423 8.42 9.80 -8.65
CA PRO A 423 8.51 10.68 -9.82
C PRO A 423 8.75 12.13 -9.40
N GLU A 424 8.81 13.03 -10.38
CA GLU A 424 8.79 14.47 -10.09
C GLU A 424 7.58 14.82 -9.20
N GLY A 425 7.83 15.73 -8.26
CA GLY A 425 6.84 16.16 -7.27
C GLY A 425 5.57 16.73 -7.92
N GLY A 426 4.41 16.35 -7.38
CA GLY A 426 3.11 16.73 -7.93
C GLY A 426 2.54 15.76 -8.97
N GLY A 427 3.36 14.83 -9.51
CA GLY A 427 2.87 13.71 -10.31
C GLY A 427 2.16 12.65 -9.47
N GLY A 428 1.23 11.91 -10.09
CA GLY A 428 0.47 10.85 -9.45
C GLY A 428 -1.04 11.12 -9.36
N PRO A 429 -1.77 10.34 -8.56
CA PRO A 429 -3.23 10.40 -8.48
C PRO A 429 -3.74 11.71 -7.87
N ASN A 430 -4.84 12.23 -8.42
CA ASN A 430 -5.57 13.38 -7.87
C ASN A 430 -6.91 12.90 -7.28
N TYR A 431 -6.83 12.27 -6.11
CA TYR A 431 -7.98 11.66 -5.47
C TYR A 431 -8.88 12.69 -4.75
N ALA A 432 -10.12 12.84 -5.22
CA ALA A 432 -11.14 13.62 -4.54
C ALA A 432 -12.05 12.72 -3.67
N GLY A 433 -12.02 12.90 -2.34
CA GLY A 433 -12.94 12.21 -1.42
C GLY A 433 -12.64 10.72 -1.18
N MET A 434 -11.46 10.24 -1.58
CA MET A 434 -11.02 8.84 -1.39
C MET A 434 -10.46 8.55 -0.01
#